data_AF-A0A7H8MD31-F1
#
_entry.id   AF-A0A7H8MD31-F1
#
_cell.length_a   1.000
_cell.length_b   1.000
_cell.length_c   1.000
_cell.angle_alpha   90.00
_cell.angle_beta   90.00
_cell.angle_gamma   90.00
#
_symmetry.space_group_name_H-M   'P 1'
#
loop_
_entity.id
_entity.type
_entity.pdbx_description
1 polymer ?
#
loop_
_entity_poly.entity_id
_entity_poly.type
_entity_poly.pdbx_seq_one_letter_code
_entity_poly.pdbx_strand_id
1 'polypeptide(L)'
;MDLSVITREAVLSALAECDEIGRHRFLELYGFEPARQYFIHHDGVYYDSKAIVGVAYRYVAGRPLTADQFSGGRQTVGRLLTRLGFEVVNDEPASPQRLLIEVLESLRIASTRDGPARHQPITLLWAFGRAAQRRPRLVHWRAAHAELRGLMREYGQPSSRPTPEFPIVALAHTDLWELAGHGGAVPAAHGKPIAWLEEQEPHCGLMAWAYELIVCSDEVRSEAVATLGTRFFGGVTPEELLVEVGLQTPGPAATAASAESSPLELYRRLCWRIEAAETRGAHERTSTTMREQPVRSAAAVEAVLIRSAGRCENPLCTGEPNDVTTNGDPILEVDHVQDRAQWGRDHPIQMIALCPNCHAIKTRGRTGEQLRHLLLKEARARHLTWVGQA
;
A
#
# COMPACT_ATOMS: atom_id res chain seq x y z
N MET A 1 8.26 49.40 -23.75
CA MET A 1 8.19 48.24 -24.66
C MET A 1 6.73 48.02 -24.99
N ASP A 2 6.41 47.85 -26.26
CA ASP A 2 5.04 47.56 -26.68
C ASP A 2 4.86 46.06 -26.88
N LEU A 3 4.14 45.41 -25.97
CA LEU A 3 3.82 43.98 -26.08
C LEU A 3 2.60 43.72 -26.99
N SER A 4 1.90 44.77 -27.42
CA SER A 4 0.68 44.62 -28.22
C SER A 4 0.93 44.13 -29.63
N VAL A 5 2.17 44.28 -30.12
CA VAL A 5 2.63 43.83 -31.45
C VAL A 5 2.81 42.32 -31.56
N ILE A 6 2.81 41.59 -30.43
CA ILE A 6 2.94 40.13 -30.42
C ILE A 6 1.66 39.51 -30.98
N THR A 7 1.81 38.65 -31.99
CA THR A 7 0.71 37.92 -32.63
C THR A 7 0.57 36.51 -32.06
N ARG A 8 -0.55 35.85 -32.37
CA ARG A 8 -0.79 34.46 -31.97
C ARG A 8 0.23 33.51 -32.61
N GLU A 9 0.58 33.75 -33.88
CA GLU A 9 1.55 32.95 -34.65
C GLU A 9 2.96 33.04 -34.06
N ALA A 10 3.33 34.23 -33.56
CA ALA A 10 4.61 34.43 -32.87
C ALA A 10 4.69 33.62 -31.57
N VAL A 11 3.59 33.54 -30.82
CA VAL A 11 3.50 32.69 -29.62
C VAL A 11 3.57 31.22 -29.97
N LEU A 12 2.83 30.76 -30.99
CA LEU A 12 2.91 29.36 -31.45
C LEU A 12 4.32 28.97 -31.91
N SER A 13 5.03 29.88 -32.59
CA SER A 13 6.42 29.64 -33.02
C SER A 13 7.36 29.48 -31.83
N ALA A 14 7.17 30.26 -30.77
CA ALA A 14 7.95 30.13 -29.54
C ALA A 14 7.61 28.85 -28.75
N LEU A 15 6.34 28.41 -28.75
CA LEU A 15 5.92 27.13 -28.16
C LEU A 15 6.58 25.95 -28.89
N ALA A 16 6.51 25.93 -30.23
CA ALA A 16 7.11 24.87 -31.04
C ALA A 16 8.63 24.77 -30.84
N GLU A 17 9.33 25.89 -30.70
CA GLU A 17 10.76 25.88 -30.36
C GLU A 17 11.00 25.31 -28.96
N CYS A 18 10.17 25.67 -27.97
CA CYS A 18 10.26 25.12 -26.63
C CYS A 18 10.04 23.60 -26.61
N ASP A 19 9.17 23.07 -27.47
CA ASP A 19 8.96 21.63 -27.63
C ASP A 19 10.18 20.93 -28.25
N GLU A 20 10.80 21.56 -29.26
CA GLU A 20 11.97 21.00 -29.95
C GLU A 20 13.21 20.92 -29.04
N ILE A 21 13.47 21.95 -28.24
CA ILE A 21 14.70 22.02 -27.42
C ILE A 21 14.48 21.63 -25.96
N GLY A 22 13.23 21.54 -25.52
CA GLY A 22 12.83 21.23 -24.15
C GLY A 22 12.85 22.42 -23.19
N ARG A 23 11.89 22.44 -22.25
CA ARG A 23 11.65 23.55 -21.31
C ARG A 23 12.90 24.03 -20.55
N HIS A 24 13.65 23.13 -19.91
CA HIS A 24 14.83 23.51 -19.12
C HIS A 24 15.87 24.24 -19.97
N ARG A 25 16.18 23.68 -21.14
CA ARG A 25 17.16 24.24 -22.07
C ARG A 25 16.68 25.54 -22.69
N PHE A 26 15.37 25.65 -22.96
CA PHE A 26 14.74 26.89 -23.44
C PHE A 26 14.91 28.03 -22.43
N LEU A 27 14.64 27.77 -21.15
CA LEU A 27 14.82 28.75 -20.08
C LEU A 27 16.28 29.20 -19.94
N GLU A 28 17.22 28.24 -19.94
CA GLU A 28 18.66 28.51 -19.85
C GLU A 28 19.16 29.33 -21.05
N LEU A 29 18.80 28.94 -22.28
CA LEU A 29 19.20 29.60 -23.52
C LEU A 29 18.78 31.07 -23.56
N TYR A 30 17.58 31.37 -23.06
CA TYR A 30 16.99 32.70 -23.12
C TYR A 30 17.12 33.51 -21.82
N GLY A 31 17.79 32.96 -20.80
CA GLY A 31 18.04 33.66 -19.53
C GLY A 31 16.78 33.91 -18.71
N PHE A 32 15.83 32.97 -18.73
CA PHE A 32 14.62 33.02 -17.92
C PHE A 32 14.69 32.03 -16.76
N GLU A 33 14.17 32.44 -15.61
CA GLU A 33 13.89 31.54 -14.49
C GLU A 33 12.55 30.84 -14.68
N PRO A 34 12.37 29.60 -14.14
CA PRO A 34 11.07 28.93 -14.11
C PRO A 34 9.96 29.84 -13.55
N ALA A 35 8.81 29.84 -14.21
CA ALA A 35 7.65 30.59 -13.75
C ALA A 35 7.16 30.00 -12.42
N ARG A 36 6.79 30.87 -11.48
CA ARG A 36 6.14 30.48 -10.22
C ARG A 36 4.61 30.50 -10.32
N GLN A 37 4.10 31.29 -11.27
CA GLN A 37 2.69 31.52 -11.52
C GLN A 37 2.54 31.95 -12.98
N TYR A 38 1.33 31.76 -13.52
CA TYR A 38 0.96 32.06 -14.90
C TYR A 38 1.70 31.17 -15.91
N PHE A 39 1.02 30.11 -16.35
CA PHE A 39 1.49 29.16 -17.37
C PHE A 39 0.54 29.19 -18.55
N ILE A 40 1.07 28.96 -19.74
CA ILE A 40 0.24 28.70 -20.92
C ILE A 40 -0.06 27.20 -20.91
N HIS A 41 -1.33 26.82 -20.98
CA HIS A 41 -1.75 25.44 -21.24
C HIS A 41 -2.09 25.30 -22.72
N HIS A 42 -1.34 24.48 -23.45
CA HIS A 42 -1.53 24.24 -24.87
C HIS A 42 -1.24 22.78 -25.19
N ASP A 43 -2.18 22.09 -25.84
CA ASP A 43 -2.08 20.67 -26.24
C ASP A 43 -1.63 19.72 -25.11
N GLY A 44 -2.08 19.99 -23.87
CA GLY A 44 -1.75 19.19 -22.68
C GLY A 44 -0.39 19.48 -22.06
N VAL A 45 0.34 20.47 -22.57
CA VAL A 45 1.66 20.89 -22.10
C VAL A 45 1.59 22.27 -21.46
N TYR A 46 2.43 22.50 -20.45
CA TYR A 46 2.50 23.76 -19.71
C TYR A 46 3.81 24.48 -19.97
N TYR A 47 3.71 25.77 -20.28
CA TYR A 47 4.85 26.59 -20.67
C TYR A 47 4.97 27.84 -19.80
N ASP A 48 6.21 28.26 -19.51
CA ASP A 48 6.50 29.47 -18.75
C ASP A 48 6.10 30.73 -19.53
N SER A 49 4.95 31.31 -19.18
CA SER A 49 4.30 32.39 -19.95
C SER A 49 5.21 33.57 -20.29
N LYS A 50 6.07 33.98 -19.35
CA LYS A 50 6.99 35.11 -19.53
C LYS A 50 8.12 34.76 -20.51
N ALA A 51 8.65 33.55 -20.44
CA ALA A 51 9.70 33.08 -21.32
C ALA A 51 9.16 32.97 -22.75
N ILE A 52 7.99 32.34 -22.91
CA ILE A 52 7.32 32.22 -24.22
C ILE A 52 7.05 33.60 -24.83
N VAL A 53 6.49 34.56 -24.08
CA VAL A 53 6.24 35.91 -24.60
C VAL A 53 7.54 36.64 -24.93
N GLY A 54 8.60 36.45 -24.14
CA GLY A 54 9.90 37.06 -24.40
C GLY A 54 10.51 36.58 -25.71
N VAL A 55 10.42 35.28 -25.98
CA VAL A 55 10.89 34.68 -27.24
C VAL A 55 9.95 34.99 -28.40
N ALA A 56 8.64 34.99 -28.19
CA ALA A 56 7.63 35.35 -29.20
C ALA A 56 7.87 36.75 -29.77
N TYR A 57 8.33 37.69 -28.94
CA TYR A 57 8.67 39.04 -29.38
C TYR A 57 9.74 39.06 -30.49
N ARG A 58 10.64 38.07 -30.54
CA ARG A 58 11.64 37.96 -31.61
C ARG A 58 11.01 37.82 -32.99
N TYR A 59 9.89 37.11 -33.10
CA TYR A 59 9.23 36.89 -34.39
C TYR A 59 8.55 38.14 -34.95
N VAL A 60 8.35 39.17 -34.13
CA VAL A 60 7.72 40.44 -34.53
C VAL A 60 8.68 41.63 -34.54
N ALA A 61 9.74 41.59 -33.72
CA ALA A 61 10.69 42.69 -33.55
C ALA A 61 12.17 42.32 -33.82
N GLY A 62 12.44 41.08 -34.26
CA GLY A 62 13.77 40.61 -34.65
C GLY A 62 14.71 40.25 -33.50
N ARG A 63 14.32 40.45 -32.24
CA ARG A 63 15.10 40.07 -31.05
C ARG A 63 14.20 39.61 -29.90
N PRO A 64 14.63 38.62 -29.10
CA PRO A 64 13.88 38.23 -27.91
C PRO A 64 13.98 39.33 -26.84
N LEU A 65 13.02 39.32 -25.92
CA LEU A 65 13.06 40.13 -24.71
C LEU A 65 13.76 39.36 -23.59
N THR A 66 14.50 40.06 -22.75
CA THR A 66 15.09 39.50 -21.54
C THR A 66 14.17 39.72 -20.34
N ALA A 67 14.37 38.93 -19.27
CA ALA A 67 13.49 38.94 -18.10
C ALA A 67 13.37 40.32 -17.43
N ASP A 68 14.45 41.10 -17.44
CA ASP A 68 14.60 42.45 -16.90
C ASP A 68 13.90 43.54 -17.73
N GLN A 69 13.56 43.27 -19.00
CA GLN A 69 12.87 44.22 -19.87
C GLN A 69 11.35 44.27 -19.65
N PHE A 70 10.79 43.34 -18.88
CA PHE A 70 9.36 43.35 -18.54
C PHE A 70 9.07 44.33 -17.40
N SER A 71 8.57 45.54 -17.73
CA SER A 71 8.35 46.63 -16.76
C SER A 71 6.94 46.69 -16.15
N GLY A 72 6.15 45.61 -16.25
CA GLY A 72 4.83 45.50 -15.64
C GLY A 72 4.54 44.02 -15.42
N GLY A 73 4.32 43.62 -14.17
CA GLY A 73 4.33 42.24 -13.70
C GLY A 73 3.46 41.24 -14.48
N ARG A 74 3.49 39.97 -14.04
CA ARG A 74 2.92 38.78 -14.72
C ARG A 74 1.49 38.94 -15.28
N GLN A 75 0.65 39.79 -14.69
CA GLN A 75 -0.70 40.12 -15.19
C GLN A 75 -0.74 40.79 -16.58
N THR A 76 0.33 41.45 -17.02
CA THR A 76 0.39 42.06 -18.38
C THR A 76 0.56 40.98 -19.45
N VAL A 77 1.41 40.00 -19.17
CA VAL A 77 1.67 38.83 -20.02
C VAL A 77 0.42 37.95 -20.10
N GLY A 78 -0.22 37.66 -18.96
CA GLY A 78 -1.46 36.89 -18.93
C GLY A 78 -2.58 37.51 -19.78
N ARG A 79 -2.84 38.82 -19.62
CA ARG A 79 -3.86 39.53 -20.42
C ARG A 79 -3.57 39.50 -21.92
N LEU A 80 -2.30 39.64 -22.32
CA LEU A 80 -1.90 39.52 -23.71
C LEU A 80 -2.22 38.13 -24.26
N LEU A 81 -1.79 37.08 -23.56
CA LEU A 81 -1.97 35.70 -23.98
C LEU A 81 -3.45 35.30 -24.05
N THR A 82 -4.25 35.69 -23.06
CA THR A 82 -5.71 35.49 -23.09
C THR A 82 -6.37 36.20 -24.26
N ARG A 83 -5.96 37.44 -24.57
CA ARG A 83 -6.45 38.18 -25.75
C ARG A 83 -6.09 37.48 -27.06
N LEU A 84 -4.95 36.79 -27.11
CA LEU A 84 -4.50 36.00 -28.26
C LEU A 84 -5.13 34.58 -28.31
N GLY A 85 -6.03 34.27 -27.37
CA GLY A 85 -6.77 33.00 -27.35
C GLY A 85 -6.04 31.84 -26.71
N PHE A 86 -5.01 32.09 -25.89
CA PHE A 86 -4.34 31.04 -25.10
C PHE A 86 -4.98 30.91 -23.72
N GLU A 87 -5.07 29.67 -23.25
CA GLU A 87 -5.45 29.37 -21.87
C GLU A 87 -4.26 29.67 -20.95
N VAL A 88 -4.45 30.62 -20.03
CA VAL A 88 -3.46 30.99 -19.02
C VAL A 88 -3.96 30.53 -17.67
N VAL A 89 -3.24 29.59 -17.07
CA VAL A 89 -3.54 29.08 -15.73
C VAL A 89 -2.60 29.71 -14.71
N ASN A 90 -3.06 29.92 -13.48
CA ASN A 90 -2.24 30.60 -12.46
C ASN A 90 -1.16 29.69 -11.85
N ASP A 91 -1.29 28.38 -11.99
CA ASP A 91 -0.39 27.37 -11.44
C ASP A 91 0.01 26.36 -12.52
N GLU A 92 1.23 25.83 -12.47
CA GLU A 92 1.60 24.62 -13.22
C GLU A 92 0.71 23.51 -12.66
N PRO A 93 0.22 22.55 -13.45
CA PRO A 93 -0.39 21.37 -12.87
C PRO A 93 0.60 20.83 -11.84
N ALA A 94 0.07 20.47 -10.67
CA ALA A 94 0.87 19.79 -9.68
C ALA A 94 1.62 18.66 -10.40
N SER A 95 2.95 18.61 -10.27
CA SER A 95 3.73 17.47 -10.76
C SER A 95 3.05 16.19 -10.27
N PRO A 96 3.16 15.04 -10.96
CA PRO A 96 2.51 13.82 -10.48
C PRO A 96 2.81 13.51 -9.01
N GLN A 97 4.02 13.85 -8.54
CA GLN A 97 4.39 13.86 -7.12
C GLN A 97 3.53 14.82 -6.29
N ARG A 98 3.46 16.11 -6.66
CA ARG A 98 2.65 17.07 -5.90
C ARG A 98 1.17 16.71 -5.91
N LEU A 99 0.63 16.21 -7.03
CA LEU A 99 -0.74 15.71 -7.14
C LEU A 99 -0.98 14.55 -6.16
N LEU A 100 -0.06 13.58 -6.12
CA LEU A 100 -0.13 12.49 -5.15
C LEU A 100 -0.19 13.03 -3.71
N ILE A 101 0.74 13.92 -3.35
CA ILE A 101 0.79 14.47 -1.99
C ILE A 101 -0.48 15.28 -1.67
N GLU A 102 -1.01 16.07 -2.61
CA GLU A 102 -2.27 16.81 -2.43
C GLU A 102 -3.46 15.89 -2.21
N VAL A 103 -3.57 14.81 -2.99
CA VAL A 103 -4.62 13.81 -2.75
C VAL A 103 -4.46 13.20 -1.35
N LEU A 104 -3.24 12.82 -0.95
CA LEU A 104 -2.97 12.28 0.39
C LEU A 104 -3.25 13.28 1.52
N GLU A 105 -3.00 14.57 1.31
CA GLU A 105 -3.29 15.68 2.24
C GLU A 105 -4.79 15.95 2.35
N SER A 106 -5.55 15.72 1.28
CA SER A 106 -7.00 15.94 1.24
C SER A 106 -7.83 14.78 1.77
N LEU A 107 -7.24 13.59 1.98
CA LEU A 107 -7.98 12.41 2.46
C LEU A 107 -8.74 12.73 3.75
N ARG A 108 -10.01 12.33 3.79
CA ARG A 108 -10.89 12.53 4.94
C ARG A 108 -10.40 11.73 6.15
N ILE A 109 -10.18 12.40 7.28
CA ILE A 109 -9.84 11.73 8.54
C ILE A 109 -11.15 11.42 9.28
N ALA A 110 -11.52 10.15 9.34
CA ALA A 110 -12.56 9.71 10.27
C ALA A 110 -12.00 9.63 11.69
N SER A 111 -12.80 10.00 12.68
CA SER A 111 -12.40 9.92 14.09
C SER A 111 -12.86 8.61 14.72
N THR A 112 -12.04 8.07 15.60
CA THR A 112 -12.34 6.92 16.47
C THR A 112 -12.14 7.33 17.93
N ARG A 113 -12.49 6.45 18.87
CA ARG A 113 -12.23 6.68 20.30
C ARG A 113 -10.74 6.85 20.62
N ASP A 114 -9.89 6.22 19.83
CA ASP A 114 -8.43 6.15 20.05
C ASP A 114 -7.64 7.09 19.12
N GLY A 115 -8.34 8.03 18.47
CA GLY A 115 -7.74 9.00 17.54
C GLY A 115 -8.14 8.78 16.08
N PRO A 116 -7.35 9.26 15.10
CA PRO A 116 -7.70 9.16 13.68
C PRO A 116 -7.79 7.69 13.22
N ALA A 117 -8.78 7.39 12.38
CA ALA A 117 -8.98 6.06 11.81
C ALA A 117 -7.83 5.69 10.87
N ARG A 118 -7.30 4.47 11.01
CA ARG A 118 -6.10 4.02 10.27
C ARG A 118 -6.41 3.14 9.06
N HIS A 119 -7.68 2.89 8.73
CA HIS A 119 -8.01 1.96 7.65
C HIS A 119 -7.58 2.46 6.26
N GLN A 120 -7.84 3.72 5.92
CA GLN A 120 -7.39 4.32 4.66
C GLN A 120 -5.86 4.35 4.50
N PRO A 121 -5.08 4.89 5.47
CA PRO A 121 -3.63 4.92 5.33
C PRO A 121 -3.01 3.52 5.32
N ILE A 122 -3.53 2.54 6.07
CA ILE A 122 -3.07 1.14 5.99
C ILE A 122 -3.30 0.58 4.58
N THR A 123 -4.46 0.90 3.97
CA THR A 123 -4.77 0.45 2.60
C THR A 123 -3.82 1.05 1.57
N LEU A 124 -3.48 2.33 1.72
CA LEU A 124 -2.52 3.00 0.84
C LEU A 124 -1.09 2.52 1.04
N LEU A 125 -0.64 2.33 2.28
CA LEU A 125 0.69 1.77 2.58
C LEU A 125 0.83 0.35 2.04
N TRP A 126 -0.21 -0.47 2.17
CA TRP A 126 -0.27 -1.79 1.54
C TRP A 126 -0.11 -1.69 0.01
N ALA A 127 -0.85 -0.79 -0.64
CA ALA A 127 -0.76 -0.62 -2.09
C ALA A 127 0.61 -0.07 -2.55
N PHE A 128 1.18 0.88 -1.80
CA PHE A 128 2.53 1.39 -2.04
C PHE A 128 3.59 0.29 -1.88
N GLY A 129 3.45 -0.55 -0.85
CA GLY A 129 4.34 -1.69 -0.62
C GLY A 129 4.30 -2.71 -1.76
N ARG A 130 3.10 -2.98 -2.29
CA ARG A 130 2.94 -3.82 -3.50
C ARG A 130 3.63 -3.21 -4.72
N ALA A 131 3.47 -1.91 -4.93
CA ALA A 131 4.11 -1.19 -6.03
C ALA A 131 5.65 -1.15 -5.88
N ALA A 132 6.17 -0.89 -4.68
CA ALA A 132 7.61 -0.95 -4.39
C ALA A 132 8.22 -2.33 -4.71
N GLN A 133 7.44 -3.40 -4.50
CA GLN A 133 7.81 -4.78 -4.83
C GLN A 133 7.47 -5.18 -6.29
N ARG A 134 7.02 -4.23 -7.12
CA ARG A 134 6.61 -4.45 -8.53
C ARG A 134 5.56 -5.57 -8.70
N ARG A 135 4.69 -5.76 -7.70
CA ARG A 135 3.58 -6.72 -7.79
C ARG A 135 2.49 -6.20 -8.73
N PRO A 136 1.61 -7.06 -9.27
CA PRO A 136 0.50 -6.61 -10.12
C PRO A 136 -0.28 -5.45 -9.47
N ARG A 137 -0.47 -4.38 -10.26
CA ARG A 137 -1.08 -3.11 -9.84
C ARG A 137 -2.50 -3.29 -9.29
N LEU A 138 -3.29 -4.14 -9.94
CA LEU A 138 -4.65 -4.46 -9.56
C LEU A 138 -4.73 -5.86 -8.92
N VAL A 139 -5.53 -5.98 -7.87
CA VAL A 139 -5.69 -7.21 -7.08
C VAL A 139 -7.17 -7.54 -6.96
N HIS A 140 -7.55 -8.81 -7.08
CA HIS A 140 -8.92 -9.23 -6.82
C HIS A 140 -9.38 -8.84 -5.41
N TRP A 141 -10.59 -8.31 -5.29
CA TRP A 141 -11.19 -7.86 -4.03
C TRP A 141 -11.01 -8.87 -2.89
N ARG A 142 -11.25 -10.16 -3.11
CA ARG A 142 -11.14 -11.19 -2.07
C ARG A 142 -9.72 -11.35 -1.52
N ALA A 143 -8.72 -11.28 -2.40
CA ALA A 143 -7.31 -11.34 -2.00
C ALA A 143 -6.89 -10.07 -1.26
N ALA A 144 -7.26 -8.89 -1.78
CA ALA A 144 -7.01 -7.63 -1.12
C ALA A 144 -7.67 -7.57 0.26
N HIS A 145 -8.93 -8.00 0.38
CA HIS A 145 -9.65 -8.06 1.64
C HIS A 145 -8.96 -8.98 2.66
N ALA A 146 -8.45 -10.14 2.25
CA ALA A 146 -7.73 -11.04 3.14
C ALA A 146 -6.43 -10.42 3.68
N GLU A 147 -5.61 -9.83 2.81
CA GLU A 147 -4.36 -9.14 3.17
C GLU A 147 -4.62 -7.93 4.09
N LEU A 148 -5.54 -7.03 3.68
CA LEU A 148 -5.85 -5.81 4.41
C LEU A 148 -6.52 -6.07 5.77
N ARG A 149 -7.34 -7.12 5.88
CA ARG A 149 -7.96 -7.48 7.16
C ARG A 149 -6.92 -7.87 8.21
N GLY A 150 -5.84 -8.53 7.81
CA GLY A 150 -4.70 -8.83 8.67
C GLY A 150 -4.04 -7.55 9.19
N LEU A 151 -3.64 -6.68 8.26
CA LEU A 151 -3.00 -5.41 8.57
C LEU A 151 -3.88 -4.49 9.45
N MET A 152 -5.17 -4.38 9.15
CA MET A 152 -6.09 -3.55 9.96
C MET A 152 -6.34 -4.12 11.34
N ARG A 153 -6.25 -5.45 11.52
CA ARG A 153 -6.37 -6.05 12.85
C ARG A 153 -5.16 -5.71 13.72
N GLU A 154 -3.96 -5.69 13.14
CA GLU A 154 -2.72 -5.44 13.88
C GLU A 154 -2.44 -3.95 14.07
N TYR A 155 -2.57 -3.16 13.00
CA TYR A 155 -2.14 -1.75 12.96
C TYR A 155 -3.28 -0.74 13.05
N GLY A 156 -4.53 -1.23 12.98
CA GLY A 156 -5.72 -0.40 13.16
C GLY A 156 -5.86 0.14 14.59
N GLN A 157 -6.80 1.07 14.78
CA GLN A 157 -7.08 1.57 16.13
C GLN A 157 -7.71 0.48 17.00
N PRO A 158 -7.42 0.42 18.32
CA PRO A 158 -7.91 -0.63 19.20
C PRO A 158 -9.44 -0.82 19.17
N SER A 159 -10.20 0.27 19.14
CA SER A 159 -11.67 0.28 19.07
C SER A 159 -12.25 0.00 17.68
N SER A 160 -11.41 -0.06 16.64
CA SER A 160 -11.86 -0.25 15.26
C SER A 160 -11.97 -1.72 14.86
N ARG A 161 -13.00 -2.03 14.07
CA ARG A 161 -13.18 -3.35 13.45
C ARG A 161 -12.42 -3.40 12.12
N PRO A 162 -11.70 -4.50 11.80
CA PRO A 162 -10.97 -4.61 10.54
C PRO A 162 -11.95 -4.78 9.38
N THR A 163 -12.23 -3.68 8.69
CA THR A 163 -13.30 -3.58 7.69
C THR A 163 -12.75 -2.99 6.39
N PRO A 164 -12.03 -3.79 5.57
CA PRO A 164 -11.39 -3.34 4.33
C PRO A 164 -12.35 -2.78 3.28
N GLU A 165 -13.64 -3.11 3.38
CA GLU A 165 -14.68 -2.64 2.45
C GLU A 165 -14.84 -1.12 2.45
N PHE A 166 -14.70 -0.48 3.60
CA PHE A 166 -14.87 0.97 3.73
C PHE A 166 -13.74 1.78 3.10
N PRO A 167 -12.44 1.54 3.41
CA PRO A 167 -11.37 2.31 2.80
C PRO A 167 -11.26 2.06 1.30
N ILE A 168 -11.51 0.84 0.79
CA ILE A 168 -11.47 0.57 -0.65
C ILE A 168 -12.54 1.38 -1.39
N VAL A 169 -13.79 1.37 -0.89
CA VAL A 169 -14.86 2.17 -1.50
C VAL A 169 -14.62 3.66 -1.31
N ALA A 170 -14.13 4.11 -0.15
CA ALA A 170 -13.83 5.52 0.09
C ALA A 170 -12.71 6.03 -0.83
N LEU A 171 -11.67 5.23 -1.06
CA LEU A 171 -10.57 5.57 -1.95
C LEU A 171 -11.01 5.56 -3.42
N ALA A 172 -11.95 4.70 -3.82
CA ALA A 172 -12.50 4.68 -5.17
C ALA A 172 -13.26 5.98 -5.55
N HIS A 173 -13.61 6.81 -4.57
CA HIS A 173 -14.14 8.17 -4.79
C HIS A 173 -13.03 9.24 -4.86
N THR A 174 -11.77 8.83 -5.04
CA THR A 174 -10.60 9.72 -5.21
C THR A 174 -9.88 9.37 -6.51
N ASP A 175 -9.10 10.33 -7.04
CA ASP A 175 -8.31 10.12 -8.26
C ASP A 175 -7.06 9.24 -8.06
N LEU A 176 -6.93 8.60 -6.88
CA LEU A 176 -5.80 7.76 -6.49
C LEU A 176 -6.09 6.26 -6.63
N TRP A 177 -7.35 5.84 -6.68
CA TRP A 177 -7.73 4.43 -6.57
C TRP A 177 -8.64 3.97 -7.71
N GLU A 178 -8.34 2.79 -8.25
CA GLU A 178 -9.11 2.14 -9.30
C GLU A 178 -9.91 0.97 -8.72
N LEU A 179 -11.19 0.89 -9.10
CA LEU A 179 -12.00 -0.33 -9.02
C LEU A 179 -12.38 -0.74 -10.45
N ALA A 180 -11.83 -1.85 -10.93
CA ALA A 180 -12.04 -2.34 -12.28
C ALA A 180 -12.90 -3.61 -12.27
N GLY A 181 -13.61 -3.86 -13.38
CA GLY A 181 -14.36 -5.10 -13.57
C GLY A 181 -15.71 -5.18 -12.86
N HIS A 182 -16.26 -4.07 -12.35
CA HIS A 182 -17.61 -4.03 -11.78
C HIS A 182 -18.65 -3.43 -12.75
N GLY A 183 -19.91 -3.80 -12.54
CA GLY A 183 -21.06 -3.17 -13.16
C GLY A 183 -21.69 -2.10 -12.26
N GLY A 184 -22.28 -1.07 -12.87
CA GLY A 184 -23.01 -0.02 -12.15
C GLY A 184 -22.11 0.93 -11.35
N ALA A 185 -22.75 1.82 -10.59
CA ALA A 185 -22.06 2.83 -9.78
C ALA A 185 -21.48 2.23 -8.50
N VAL A 186 -20.27 2.66 -8.13
CA VAL A 186 -19.63 2.30 -6.85
C VAL A 186 -20.49 2.87 -5.69
N PRO A 187 -20.82 2.06 -4.66
CA PRO A 187 -21.64 2.52 -3.55
C PRO A 187 -20.93 3.59 -2.71
N ALA A 188 -21.69 4.25 -1.84
CA ALA A 188 -21.10 5.14 -0.84
C ALA A 188 -20.31 4.34 0.22
N ALA A 189 -19.29 4.97 0.81
CA ALA A 189 -18.45 4.39 1.87
C ALA A 189 -19.15 4.38 3.25
N HIS A 190 -20.43 4.02 3.29
CA HIS A 190 -21.25 3.87 4.49
C HIS A 190 -22.32 2.80 4.26
N GLY A 191 -22.92 2.28 5.33
CA GLY A 191 -23.92 1.22 5.23
C GLY A 191 -23.28 -0.15 5.03
N LYS A 192 -23.68 -0.89 3.99
CA LYS A 192 -23.23 -2.28 3.73
C LYS A 192 -22.54 -2.45 2.35
N PRO A 193 -21.42 -1.74 2.10
CA PRO A 193 -20.71 -1.83 0.81
C PRO A 193 -20.16 -3.25 0.53
N ILE A 194 -19.94 -4.06 1.57
CA ILE A 194 -19.40 -5.41 1.44
C ILE A 194 -20.23 -6.32 0.53
N ALA A 195 -21.57 -6.23 0.57
CA ALA A 195 -22.43 -7.07 -0.26
C ALA A 195 -22.21 -6.80 -1.76
N TRP A 196 -22.06 -5.53 -2.12
CA TRP A 196 -21.76 -5.13 -3.50
C TRP A 196 -20.36 -5.59 -3.92
N LEU A 197 -19.35 -5.46 -3.05
CA LEU A 197 -17.99 -5.91 -3.36
C LEU A 197 -17.89 -7.43 -3.51
N GLU A 198 -18.62 -8.20 -2.69
CA GLU A 198 -18.70 -9.66 -2.78
C GLU A 198 -19.41 -10.13 -4.05
N GLU A 199 -20.44 -9.39 -4.50
CA GLU A 199 -21.19 -9.68 -5.72
C GLU A 199 -20.41 -9.31 -6.98
N GLN A 200 -19.81 -8.12 -7.02
CA GLN A 200 -19.10 -7.63 -8.21
C GLN A 200 -17.69 -8.19 -8.35
N GLU A 201 -17.06 -8.60 -7.25
CA GLU A 201 -15.68 -9.10 -7.17
C GLU A 201 -14.65 -8.28 -7.98
N PRO A 202 -14.62 -6.93 -7.85
CA PRO A 202 -13.78 -6.09 -8.68
C PRO A 202 -12.29 -6.31 -8.39
N HIS A 203 -11.45 -5.88 -9.32
CA HIS A 203 -10.04 -5.66 -9.04
C HIS A 203 -9.85 -4.26 -8.45
N CYS A 204 -9.01 -4.14 -7.42
CA CYS A 204 -8.72 -2.89 -6.76
C CYS A 204 -7.21 -2.60 -6.71
N GLY A 205 -6.84 -1.32 -6.77
CA GLY A 205 -5.46 -0.89 -6.59
C GLY A 205 -5.27 0.59 -6.90
N LEU A 206 -4.01 1.03 -6.96
CA LEU A 206 -3.67 2.40 -7.33
C LEU A 206 -4.02 2.67 -8.80
N MET A 207 -4.43 3.90 -9.10
CA MET A 207 -4.47 4.41 -10.46
C MET A 207 -3.10 4.27 -11.12
N ALA A 208 -3.07 4.05 -12.44
CA ALA A 208 -1.84 3.77 -13.18
C ALA A 208 -0.74 4.82 -12.94
N TRP A 209 -1.09 6.10 -13.00
CA TRP A 209 -0.14 7.21 -12.79
C TRP A 209 0.51 7.16 -11.40
N ALA A 210 -0.26 6.85 -10.35
CA ALA A 210 0.23 6.80 -8.98
C ALA A 210 1.06 5.55 -8.73
N TYR A 211 0.66 4.42 -9.32
CA TYR A 211 1.43 3.18 -9.26
C TYR A 211 2.82 3.36 -9.88
N GLU A 212 2.90 3.87 -11.11
CA GLU A 212 4.17 4.08 -11.82
C GLU A 212 5.07 5.06 -11.08
N LEU A 213 4.49 6.13 -10.52
CA LEU A 213 5.23 7.11 -9.74
C LEU A 213 5.87 6.50 -8.48
N ILE A 214 5.12 5.66 -7.75
CA ILE A 214 5.61 4.95 -6.56
C ILE A 214 6.68 3.90 -6.92
N VAL A 215 6.55 3.24 -8.07
CA VAL A 215 7.58 2.31 -8.58
C VAL A 215 8.88 3.04 -8.93
N CYS A 216 8.78 4.24 -9.50
CA CYS A 216 9.92 4.92 -10.12
C CYS A 216 10.73 5.82 -9.18
N SER A 217 10.18 6.27 -8.05
CA SER A 217 10.90 7.19 -7.15
C SER A 217 10.79 6.81 -5.67
N ASP A 218 11.96 6.59 -5.06
CA ASP A 218 12.11 6.32 -3.65
C ASP A 218 11.82 7.56 -2.79
N GLU A 219 12.16 8.75 -3.31
CA GLU A 219 11.86 10.04 -2.70
C GLU A 219 10.35 10.25 -2.59
N VAL A 220 9.61 10.01 -3.68
CA VAL A 220 8.15 10.14 -3.70
C VAL A 220 7.49 9.13 -2.77
N ARG A 221 7.98 7.88 -2.73
CA ARG A 221 7.51 6.90 -1.75
C ARG A 221 7.72 7.37 -0.32
N SER A 222 8.92 7.86 -0.02
CA SER A 222 9.29 8.31 1.33
C SER A 222 8.44 9.49 1.77
N GLU A 223 8.20 10.45 0.87
CA GLU A 223 7.33 11.60 1.14
C GLU A 223 5.88 11.16 1.36
N ALA A 224 5.33 10.30 0.48
CA ALA A 224 3.98 9.78 0.64
C ALA A 224 3.78 9.03 1.98
N VAL A 225 4.76 8.22 2.39
CA VAL A 225 4.77 7.53 3.68
C VAL A 225 4.80 8.52 4.86
N ALA A 226 5.64 9.56 4.77
CA ALA A 226 5.74 10.59 5.80
C ALA A 226 4.45 11.41 5.93
N THR A 227 3.80 11.74 4.80
CA THR A 227 2.49 12.43 4.78
C THR A 227 1.43 11.59 5.46
N LEU A 228 1.35 10.29 5.17
CA LEU A 228 0.42 9.39 5.87
C LEU A 228 0.74 9.25 7.37
N GLY A 229 2.03 9.17 7.73
CA GLY A 229 2.51 9.13 9.12
C GLY A 229 2.05 10.33 9.94
N THR A 230 2.27 11.52 9.38
CA THR A 230 1.91 12.79 10.01
C THR A 230 0.40 12.90 10.22
N ARG A 231 -0.39 12.52 9.22
CA ARG A 231 -1.85 12.72 9.25
C ARG A 231 -2.61 11.68 10.08
N PHE A 232 -2.17 10.42 10.08
CA PHE A 232 -2.96 9.32 10.62
C PHE A 232 -2.30 8.52 11.75
N PHE A 233 -0.98 8.65 11.93
CA PHE A 233 -0.23 7.90 12.94
C PHE A 233 0.36 8.78 14.05
N GLY A 234 0.03 10.07 14.08
CA GLY A 234 0.50 10.99 15.11
C GLY A 234 1.95 11.45 14.91
N GLY A 235 2.45 11.38 13.67
CA GLY A 235 3.78 11.87 13.30
C GLY A 235 4.49 10.90 12.36
N VAL A 236 4.75 9.67 12.83
CA VAL A 236 5.55 8.68 12.10
C VAL A 236 4.76 7.38 11.91
N THR A 237 4.83 6.82 10.71
CA THR A 237 4.23 5.51 10.41
C THR A 237 5.00 4.41 11.15
N PRO A 238 4.34 3.45 11.80
CA PRO A 238 5.02 2.36 12.51
C PRO A 238 5.99 1.58 11.62
N GLU A 239 7.22 1.36 12.09
CA GLU A 239 8.26 0.65 11.33
C GLU A 239 7.84 -0.79 11.01
N GLU A 240 7.19 -1.47 11.96
CA GLU A 240 6.72 -2.84 11.77
C GLU A 240 5.70 -2.93 10.64
N LEU A 241 4.83 -1.92 10.50
CA LEU A 241 3.89 -1.85 9.39
C LEU A 241 4.64 -1.65 8.07
N LEU A 242 5.62 -0.75 8.02
CA LEU A 242 6.41 -0.47 6.81
C LEU A 242 7.22 -1.68 6.36
N VAL A 243 7.77 -2.45 7.30
CA VAL A 243 8.45 -3.72 7.01
C VAL A 243 7.45 -4.76 6.52
N GLU A 244 6.29 -4.92 7.19
CA GLU A 244 5.29 -5.93 6.82
C GLU A 244 4.70 -5.69 5.42
N VAL A 245 4.48 -4.44 5.02
CA VAL A 245 4.03 -4.11 3.66
C VAL A 245 5.17 -4.06 2.63
N GLY A 246 6.44 -4.15 3.06
CA GLY A 246 7.61 -4.13 2.17
C GLY A 246 7.97 -2.74 1.62
N LEU A 247 7.72 -1.69 2.40
CA LEU A 247 8.15 -0.31 2.12
C LEU A 247 9.49 0.04 2.77
N GLN A 248 9.90 -0.71 3.78
CA GLN A 248 11.23 -0.59 4.39
C GLN A 248 11.88 -1.96 4.48
N THR A 249 13.19 -1.96 4.30
CA THR A 249 14.02 -3.10 4.70
C THR A 249 14.35 -2.89 6.18
N PRO A 250 14.26 -3.91 7.05
CA PRO A 250 14.66 -3.76 8.45
C PRO A 250 16.07 -3.16 8.55
N GLY A 251 16.23 -2.07 9.31
CA GLY A 251 17.44 -1.23 9.27
C GLY A 251 18.72 -1.87 9.86
N PRO A 252 19.89 -1.21 9.71
CA PRO A 252 21.20 -1.59 10.30
C PRO A 252 21.16 -1.92 11.81
N ALA A 253 20.34 -1.20 12.57
CA ALA A 253 20.19 -1.43 14.01
C ALA A 253 19.37 -2.71 14.34
N ALA A 254 18.54 -3.17 13.40
CA ALA A 254 17.86 -4.46 13.46
C ALA A 254 18.67 -5.59 12.79
N THR A 255 19.68 -5.25 11.97
CA THR A 255 20.53 -6.22 11.25
C THR A 255 21.83 -6.58 11.98
N ALA A 256 22.22 -5.84 13.03
CA ALA A 256 23.22 -6.32 13.98
C ALA A 256 22.73 -7.48 14.87
N ALA A 257 21.41 -7.72 14.91
CA ALA A 257 20.80 -8.91 15.53
C ALA A 257 20.31 -9.95 14.51
N SER A 258 20.61 -9.76 13.22
CA SER A 258 20.21 -10.68 12.15
C SER A 258 21.40 -11.38 11.48
N ALA A 259 22.53 -11.48 12.18
CA ALA A 259 23.45 -12.59 11.99
C ALA A 259 23.06 -13.65 13.04
N GLU A 260 22.23 -14.60 12.61
CA GLU A 260 21.67 -15.72 13.37
C GLU A 260 20.72 -15.34 14.53
N SER A 261 19.51 -14.85 14.22
CA SER A 261 18.43 -15.07 15.19
C SER A 261 18.11 -16.56 15.20
N SER A 262 18.45 -17.24 16.29
CA SER A 262 18.19 -18.68 16.44
C SER A 262 16.73 -18.97 16.11
N PRO A 263 16.38 -20.11 15.45
CA PRO A 263 14.99 -20.51 15.24
C PRO A 263 14.13 -20.37 16.51
N LEU A 264 14.76 -20.57 17.67
CA LEU A 264 14.17 -20.38 19.00
C LEU A 264 13.68 -18.95 19.27
N GLU A 265 14.47 -17.95 18.89
CA GLU A 265 14.15 -16.53 19.10
C GLU A 265 13.01 -16.08 18.17
N LEU A 266 13.04 -16.55 16.92
CA LEU A 266 11.96 -16.28 15.97
C LEU A 266 10.64 -16.92 16.45
N TYR A 267 10.69 -18.18 16.91
CA TYR A 267 9.55 -18.85 17.50
C TYR A 267 8.98 -18.10 18.71
N ARG A 268 9.84 -17.68 19.66
CA ARG A 268 9.44 -16.91 20.85
C ARG A 268 8.80 -15.57 20.47
N ARG A 269 9.36 -14.86 19.49
CA ARG A 269 8.81 -13.60 18.98
C ARG A 269 7.41 -13.79 18.40
N LEU A 270 7.20 -14.84 17.61
CA LEU A 270 5.89 -15.17 17.04
C LEU A 270 4.88 -15.54 18.13
N CYS A 271 5.27 -16.34 19.14
CA CYS A 271 4.41 -16.64 20.29
C CYS A 271 4.02 -15.38 21.07
N TRP A 272 4.98 -14.49 21.37
CA TRP A 272 4.70 -13.23 22.06
C TRP A 272 3.73 -12.35 21.27
N ARG A 273 3.88 -12.26 19.93
CA ARG A 273 2.94 -11.52 19.07
C ARG A 273 1.51 -12.05 19.19
N ILE A 274 1.35 -13.37 19.21
CA ILE A 274 0.03 -14.02 19.33
C ILE A 274 -0.57 -13.76 20.72
N GLU A 275 0.22 -13.92 21.78
CA GLU A 275 -0.20 -13.68 23.16
C GLU A 275 -0.55 -12.20 23.42
N ALA A 276 0.21 -11.28 22.87
CA ALA A 276 -0.08 -9.86 22.93
C ALA A 276 -1.39 -9.53 22.20
N ALA A 277 -1.64 -10.15 21.05
CA ALA A 277 -2.91 -9.99 20.32
C ALA A 277 -4.11 -10.57 21.10
N GLU A 278 -3.95 -11.71 21.77
CA GLU A 278 -4.96 -12.30 22.64
C GLU A 278 -5.28 -11.41 23.84
N THR A 279 -4.25 -10.89 24.52
CA THR A 279 -4.39 -10.00 25.68
C THR A 279 -5.14 -8.70 25.32
N ARG A 280 -5.02 -8.24 24.07
CA ARG A 280 -5.76 -7.08 23.53
C ARG A 280 -7.24 -7.37 23.20
N GLY A 281 -7.75 -8.56 23.53
CA GLY A 281 -9.15 -8.94 23.29
C GLY A 281 -9.49 -9.17 21.81
N ALA A 282 -8.48 -9.41 20.95
CA ALA A 282 -8.70 -9.62 19.52
C ALA A 282 -9.41 -10.95 19.19
N HIS A 283 -9.59 -11.84 20.17
CA HIS A 283 -10.23 -13.15 20.01
C HIS A 283 -11.77 -13.09 19.91
N GLU A 284 -12.38 -11.97 20.33
CA GLU A 284 -13.85 -11.81 20.47
C GLU A 284 -14.49 -10.91 19.39
N ARG A 285 -13.73 -10.43 18.40
CA ARG A 285 -14.26 -9.54 17.36
C ARG A 285 -15.02 -10.34 16.29
N THR A 286 -16.19 -10.84 16.66
CA THR A 286 -17.12 -11.53 15.75
C THR A 286 -17.55 -10.57 14.63
N SER A 287 -17.37 -11.02 13.39
CA SER A 287 -17.83 -10.35 12.18
C SER A 287 -19.27 -10.78 11.90
N THR A 288 -20.11 -9.86 11.43
CA THR A 288 -21.53 -10.07 11.10
C THR A 288 -21.76 -10.81 9.76
N THR A 289 -20.88 -11.72 9.35
CA THR A 289 -20.97 -12.40 8.05
C THR A 289 -21.21 -13.91 8.18
N MET A 290 -22.26 -14.40 7.52
CA MET A 290 -22.62 -15.83 7.43
C MET A 290 -21.70 -16.56 6.44
N ARG A 291 -20.57 -17.04 6.96
CA ARG A 291 -19.87 -18.31 6.68
C ARG A 291 -18.54 -18.20 7.41
N GLU A 292 -18.59 -18.42 8.72
CA GLU A 292 -17.41 -18.48 9.58
C GLU A 292 -16.55 -19.69 9.19
N GLN A 293 -15.62 -19.48 8.26
CA GLN A 293 -14.36 -20.21 8.30
C GLN A 293 -13.31 -19.29 8.93
N PRO A 294 -12.85 -19.59 10.16
CA PRO A 294 -11.85 -18.78 10.84
C PRO A 294 -10.54 -18.76 10.05
N VAL A 295 -10.15 -17.59 9.52
CA VAL A 295 -8.83 -17.38 8.92
C VAL A 295 -7.76 -17.66 9.99
N ARG A 296 -6.87 -18.63 9.72
CA ARG A 296 -5.78 -19.06 10.61
C ARG A 296 -4.76 -17.93 10.79
N SER A 297 -4.23 -17.72 11.99
CA SER A 297 -3.14 -16.76 12.21
C SER A 297 -1.88 -17.18 11.45
N ALA A 298 -1.41 -16.37 10.50
CA ALA A 298 -0.19 -16.64 9.74
C ALA A 298 1.03 -16.80 10.66
N ALA A 299 1.11 -15.99 11.72
CA ALA A 299 2.17 -16.09 12.73
C ALA A 299 2.14 -17.41 13.50
N ALA A 300 0.96 -17.96 13.78
CA ALA A 300 0.82 -19.24 14.45
C ALA A 300 1.23 -20.40 13.55
N VAL A 301 0.90 -20.32 12.25
CA VAL A 301 1.33 -21.30 11.24
C VAL A 301 2.85 -21.28 11.09
N GLU A 302 3.44 -20.11 10.93
CA GLU A 302 4.88 -19.93 10.80
C GLU A 302 5.65 -20.45 12.03
N ALA A 303 5.17 -20.16 13.24
CA ALA A 303 5.78 -20.67 14.46
C ALA A 303 5.78 -22.21 14.50
N VAL A 304 4.71 -22.86 14.07
CA VAL A 304 4.64 -24.33 14.02
C VAL A 304 5.57 -24.89 12.95
N LEU A 305 5.70 -24.25 11.80
CA LEU A 305 6.66 -24.65 10.77
C LEU A 305 8.10 -24.58 11.28
N ILE A 306 8.48 -23.49 11.96
CA ILE A 306 9.80 -23.35 12.61
C ILE A 306 10.01 -24.48 13.63
N ARG A 307 9.01 -24.71 14.49
CA ARG A 307 9.05 -25.76 15.52
C ARG A 307 9.20 -27.16 14.94
N SER A 308 8.56 -27.40 13.80
CA SER A 308 8.58 -28.69 13.11
C SER A 308 9.96 -29.03 12.54
N ALA A 309 10.77 -28.03 12.25
CA ALA A 309 12.04 -28.16 11.54
C ALA A 309 11.92 -29.02 10.27
N GLY A 310 10.81 -28.87 9.55
CA GLY A 310 10.51 -29.58 8.31
C GLY A 310 10.11 -31.05 8.45
N ARG A 311 9.75 -31.51 9.66
CA ARG A 311 9.30 -32.89 9.90
C ARG A 311 7.90 -32.94 10.51
N CYS A 312 7.16 -34.00 10.19
CA CYS A 312 5.89 -34.34 10.79
C CYS A 312 6.06 -34.48 12.31
N GLU A 313 5.22 -33.78 13.08
CA GLU A 313 5.30 -33.78 14.53
C GLU A 313 4.49 -34.92 15.17
N ASN A 314 3.80 -35.76 14.38
CA ASN A 314 3.15 -36.95 14.91
C ASN A 314 4.19 -37.99 15.35
N PRO A 315 4.27 -38.36 16.64
CA PRO A 315 5.26 -39.32 17.13
C PRO A 315 5.02 -40.74 16.60
N LEU A 316 3.83 -41.03 16.05
CA LEU A 316 3.49 -42.29 15.40
C LEU A 316 3.55 -42.20 13.86
N CYS A 317 4.22 -41.18 13.31
CA CYS A 317 4.39 -41.06 11.87
C CYS A 317 5.14 -42.27 11.32
N THR A 318 4.54 -42.99 10.37
CA THR A 318 5.13 -44.17 9.73
C THR A 318 6.00 -43.83 8.51
N GLY A 319 6.03 -42.56 8.12
CA GLY A 319 6.75 -42.08 6.95
C GLY A 319 6.13 -40.79 6.40
N GLU A 320 6.96 -39.77 6.23
CA GLU A 320 6.63 -38.56 5.50
C GLU A 320 7.21 -38.61 4.08
N PRO A 321 6.63 -37.89 3.11
CA PRO A 321 7.23 -37.78 1.79
C PRO A 321 8.65 -37.19 1.89
N ASN A 322 9.63 -37.82 1.24
CA ASN A 322 11.01 -37.32 1.15
C ASN A 322 11.17 -36.25 0.04
N ASP A 323 10.06 -35.68 -0.42
CA ASP A 323 10.02 -34.68 -1.48
C ASP A 323 9.58 -33.33 -0.90
N VAL A 324 9.84 -32.28 -1.65
CA VAL A 324 9.50 -30.91 -1.30
C VAL A 324 8.48 -30.34 -2.29
N THR A 325 7.82 -29.26 -1.91
CA THR A 325 6.96 -28.51 -2.84
C THR A 325 7.81 -27.85 -3.93
N THR A 326 7.17 -27.29 -4.95
CA THR A 326 7.84 -26.52 -6.02
C THR A 326 8.66 -25.34 -5.51
N ASN A 327 8.37 -24.88 -4.29
CA ASN A 327 9.07 -23.77 -3.63
C ASN A 327 10.23 -24.25 -2.74
N GLY A 328 10.48 -25.55 -2.66
CA GLY A 328 11.50 -26.14 -1.80
C GLY A 328 11.03 -26.39 -0.34
N ASP A 329 9.78 -26.09 -0.01
CA ASP A 329 9.25 -26.29 1.34
C ASP A 329 8.89 -27.76 1.62
N PRO A 330 9.07 -28.25 2.86
CA PRO A 330 8.60 -29.57 3.28
C PRO A 330 7.10 -29.75 3.05
N ILE A 331 6.68 -30.93 2.58
CA ILE A 331 5.27 -31.24 2.34
C ILE A 331 4.57 -31.53 3.68
N LEU A 332 4.23 -30.46 4.39
CA LEU A 332 3.56 -30.48 5.69
C LEU A 332 2.33 -29.58 5.69
N GLU A 333 1.29 -30.04 6.39
CA GLU A 333 0.06 -29.30 6.66
C GLU A 333 0.02 -28.93 8.14
N VAL A 334 0.00 -27.63 8.43
CA VAL A 334 -0.20 -27.12 9.80
C VAL A 334 -1.69 -27.04 10.09
N ASP A 335 -2.12 -27.67 11.18
CA ASP A 335 -3.53 -27.75 11.55
C ASP A 335 -3.76 -27.66 13.08
N HIS A 336 -4.94 -27.21 13.49
CA HIS A 336 -5.34 -27.15 14.91
C HIS A 336 -5.70 -28.54 15.41
N VAL A 337 -5.15 -28.98 16.54
CA VAL A 337 -5.42 -30.33 17.06
C VAL A 337 -6.86 -30.49 17.54
N GLN A 338 -7.39 -29.45 18.20
CA GLN A 338 -8.79 -29.35 18.58
C GLN A 338 -9.52 -28.45 17.59
N ASP A 339 -10.72 -28.84 17.17
CA ASP A 339 -11.51 -28.07 16.21
C ASP A 339 -11.97 -26.74 16.87
N ARG A 340 -11.85 -25.60 16.16
CA ARG A 340 -12.22 -24.26 16.68
C ARG A 340 -13.70 -24.13 17.07
N ALA A 341 -14.56 -25.03 16.59
CA ALA A 341 -15.96 -25.14 17.03
C ALA A 341 -16.10 -25.44 18.54
N GLN A 342 -15.03 -25.88 19.20
CA GLN A 342 -14.94 -26.12 20.64
C GLN A 342 -13.97 -25.16 21.35
N TRP A 343 -13.81 -23.91 20.85
CA TRP A 343 -12.97 -22.88 21.49
C TRP A 343 -11.46 -23.16 21.52
N GLY A 344 -10.94 -23.84 20.50
CA GLY A 344 -9.50 -24.03 20.35
C GLY A 344 -8.75 -22.68 20.17
N ARG A 345 -7.76 -22.42 21.03
CA ARG A 345 -6.88 -21.25 21.02
C ARG A 345 -6.03 -21.24 19.74
N ASP A 346 -5.99 -20.12 19.01
CA ASP A 346 -5.25 -19.99 17.75
C ASP A 346 -3.76 -19.70 17.99
N HIS A 347 -3.11 -20.68 18.63
CA HIS A 347 -1.78 -20.57 19.20
C HIS A 347 -0.99 -21.85 18.96
N PRO A 348 0.34 -21.79 18.77
CA PRO A 348 1.19 -22.96 18.50
C PRO A 348 1.03 -24.10 19.50
N ILE A 349 0.65 -23.79 20.75
CA ILE A 349 0.35 -24.78 21.80
C ILE A 349 -0.81 -25.74 21.47
N GLN A 350 -1.69 -25.39 20.53
CA GLN A 350 -2.80 -26.21 20.06
C GLN A 350 -2.72 -26.54 18.56
N MET A 351 -1.61 -26.24 17.90
CA MET A 351 -1.40 -26.49 16.49
C MET A 351 -0.26 -27.48 16.29
N ILE A 352 -0.28 -28.21 15.18
CA ILE A 352 0.68 -29.29 14.90
C ILE A 352 0.97 -29.35 13.39
N ALA A 353 2.22 -29.60 13.00
CA ALA A 353 2.58 -29.88 11.61
C ALA A 353 2.47 -31.39 11.31
N LEU A 354 1.73 -31.77 10.27
CA LEU A 354 1.49 -33.16 9.88
C LEU A 354 1.81 -33.37 8.41
N CYS A 355 2.39 -34.52 8.06
CA CYS A 355 2.44 -34.95 6.66
C CYS A 355 1.02 -35.27 6.13
N PRO A 356 0.80 -35.32 4.81
CA PRO A 356 -0.51 -35.59 4.22
C PRO A 356 -1.16 -36.88 4.72
N ASN A 357 -0.37 -37.92 4.99
CA ASN A 357 -0.87 -39.19 5.54
C ASN A 357 -1.37 -39.03 6.98
N CYS A 358 -0.60 -38.38 7.85
CA CYS A 358 -1.00 -38.17 9.25
C CYS A 358 -2.18 -37.19 9.35
N HIS A 359 -2.22 -36.17 8.50
CA HIS A 359 -3.36 -35.25 8.39
C HIS A 359 -4.64 -35.98 7.94
N ALA A 360 -4.53 -36.88 6.96
CA ALA A 360 -5.62 -37.75 6.55
C ALA A 360 -6.10 -38.69 7.68
N ILE A 361 -5.21 -39.30 8.46
CA ILE A 361 -5.62 -40.16 9.58
C ILE A 361 -6.37 -39.35 10.64
N LYS A 362 -5.91 -38.13 10.95
CA LYS A 362 -6.58 -37.24 11.90
C LYS A 362 -7.99 -36.83 11.45
N THR A 363 -8.15 -36.48 10.17
CA THR A 363 -9.41 -35.92 9.65
C THR A 363 -10.45 -36.98 9.31
N ARG A 364 -10.03 -38.10 8.69
CA ARG A 364 -10.94 -39.14 8.15
C ARG A 364 -10.63 -40.57 8.64
N GLY A 365 -9.60 -40.75 9.47
CA GLY A 365 -9.21 -42.06 9.98
C GLY A 365 -10.07 -42.54 11.15
N ARG A 366 -10.25 -43.86 11.26
CA ARG A 366 -11.01 -44.50 12.34
C ARG A 366 -10.46 -44.19 13.74
N THR A 367 -9.15 -43.99 13.86
CA THR A 367 -8.46 -43.66 15.11
C THR A 367 -8.22 -42.16 15.30
N GLY A 368 -8.87 -41.30 14.49
CA GLY A 368 -8.61 -39.86 14.46
C GLY A 368 -8.82 -39.14 15.81
N GLU A 369 -9.78 -39.57 16.63
CA GLU A 369 -10.02 -39.00 17.97
C GLU A 369 -8.90 -39.35 18.96
N GLN A 370 -8.44 -40.61 18.96
CA GLN A 370 -7.30 -41.05 19.76
C GLN A 370 -6.02 -40.32 19.34
N LEU A 371 -5.84 -40.16 18.01
CA LEU A 371 -4.73 -39.40 17.45
C LEU A 371 -4.78 -37.93 17.89
N ARG A 372 -5.93 -37.25 17.86
CA ARG A 372 -6.06 -35.86 18.34
C ARG A 372 -5.59 -35.70 19.79
N HIS A 373 -5.96 -36.62 20.68
CA HIS A 373 -5.51 -36.57 22.08
C HIS A 373 -3.98 -36.68 22.20
N LEU A 374 -3.37 -37.55 21.41
CA LEU A 374 -1.91 -37.69 21.35
C LEU A 374 -1.24 -36.43 20.79
N LEU A 375 -1.71 -35.92 19.66
CA LEU A 375 -1.16 -34.73 19.01
C LEU A 375 -1.27 -33.49 19.90
N LEU A 376 -2.28 -33.40 20.75
CA LEU A 376 -2.45 -32.24 21.64
C LEU A 376 -1.40 -32.25 22.75
N LYS A 377 -1.14 -33.43 23.31
CA LYS A 377 -0.07 -33.61 24.29
C LYS A 377 1.28 -33.28 23.67
N GLU A 378 1.51 -33.75 22.45
CA GLU A 378 2.75 -33.50 21.71
C GLU A 378 2.94 -32.01 21.39
N ALA A 379 1.93 -31.33 20.83
CA ALA A 379 1.97 -29.90 20.53
C ALA A 379 2.30 -29.07 21.78
N ARG A 380 1.67 -29.40 22.92
CA ARG A 380 1.94 -28.75 24.21
C ARG A 380 3.36 -29.01 24.69
N ALA A 381 3.80 -30.26 24.67
CA ALA A 381 5.15 -30.64 25.10
C ALA A 381 6.21 -29.91 24.28
N ARG A 382 6.11 -29.95 22.94
CA ARG A 382 7.02 -29.25 22.03
C ARG A 382 7.00 -27.74 22.26
N HIS A 383 5.81 -27.14 22.39
CA HIS A 383 5.72 -25.71 22.66
C HIS A 383 6.42 -25.32 23.97
N LEU A 384 6.19 -26.08 25.06
CA LEU A 384 6.85 -25.84 26.35
C LEU A 384 8.37 -26.04 26.28
N THR A 385 8.85 -27.04 25.54
CA THR A 385 10.29 -27.25 25.31
C THR A 385 10.91 -26.03 24.62
N TRP A 386 10.29 -25.53 23.56
CA TRP A 386 10.77 -24.33 22.84
C TRP A 386 10.68 -23.05 23.68
N VAL A 387 9.67 -22.90 24.54
CA VAL A 387 9.62 -21.74 25.44
C VAL A 387 10.69 -21.86 26.53
N GLY A 388 10.92 -23.07 27.08
CA GLY A 388 11.81 -23.33 28.21
C GLY A 388 13.30 -23.50 27.93
N GLN A 389 13.74 -23.54 26.66
CA GLN A 389 15.15 -23.65 26.24
C GLN A 389 15.98 -22.35 26.45
N ALA A 390 15.79 -21.65 27.57
CA ALA A 390 16.51 -20.40 27.90
C ALA A 390 17.95 -20.65 28.34
#